data_AF-A0AAD3H9F9-F1
#
_entry.id   AF-A0AAD3H9F9-F1
#
_cell.length_a   1.000
_cell.length_b   1.000
_cell.length_c   1.000
_cell.angle_alpha   90.00
_cell.angle_beta   90.00
_cell.angle_gamma   90.00
#
_symmetry.space_group_name_H-M   'P 1'
#
loop_
_entity.id
_entity.type
_entity.pdbx_description
1 polymer ?
#
loop_
_entity_poly.entity_id
_entity_poly.type
_entity_poly.pdbx_seq_one_letter_code
_entity_poly.pdbx_strand_id
1 'polypeptide(L)'
;MSTSFQDSKQSLQERLHTLLTRLSDTSEILKKWPDTKGSDTTIHIKTTDKLINSIERIVDGIKLVEEKVNCVPTGESSGTDKDLPSKLRQIAIPLDLLDMMDYAGGLNPDCFARGLMEEAQRQMGNLKRRKMSMDMLAHFIQNGMKDREEKLQKIRSLDEKIAAADKREAEKESKQSVENFAAAVSKKRKRDDDDVDLDAPATKR
;
A
#
# COMPACT_ATOMS: atom_id res chain seq x y z
N MET A 1 -6.79 -33.74 -0.27
CA MET A 1 -7.66 -33.71 0.93
C MET A 1 -8.78 -32.66 0.80
N SER A 2 -9.41 -32.48 -0.37
CA SER A 2 -10.33 -31.34 -0.62
C SER A 2 -11.76 -31.74 -0.99
N THR A 3 -12.08 -33.04 -1.07
CA THR A 3 -13.40 -33.53 -1.54
C THR A 3 -14.48 -33.41 -0.47
N SER A 4 -14.16 -33.77 0.78
CA SER A 4 -15.14 -33.79 1.88
C SER A 4 -15.91 -32.48 2.06
N PHE A 5 -15.26 -31.31 1.87
CA PHE A 5 -15.94 -30.02 2.03
C PHE A 5 -16.86 -29.67 0.85
N GLN A 6 -16.49 -30.06 -0.37
CA GLN A 6 -17.34 -29.87 -1.54
C GLN A 6 -18.61 -30.73 -1.41
N ASP A 7 -18.45 -31.97 -0.94
CA ASP A 7 -19.57 -32.87 -0.70
C ASP A 7 -20.52 -32.32 0.38
N SER A 8 -20.00 -31.76 1.48
CA SER A 8 -20.80 -31.09 2.51
C SER A 8 -21.54 -29.86 1.99
N LYS A 9 -20.89 -29.05 1.13
CA LYS A 9 -21.48 -27.87 0.49
C LYS A 9 -22.61 -28.26 -0.46
N GLN A 10 -22.39 -29.27 -1.29
CA GLN A 10 -23.39 -29.76 -2.23
C GLN A 10 -24.61 -30.33 -1.50
N SER A 11 -24.39 -31.08 -0.43
CA SER A 11 -25.47 -31.57 0.44
C SER A 11 -26.29 -30.43 1.08
N LEU A 12 -25.64 -29.34 1.53
CA LEU A 12 -26.34 -28.17 2.05
C LEU A 12 -27.17 -27.47 0.96
N GLN A 13 -26.60 -27.33 -0.24
CA GLN A 13 -27.29 -26.74 -1.40
C GLN A 13 -28.53 -27.56 -1.80
N GLU A 14 -28.43 -28.89 -1.86
CA GLU A 14 -29.55 -29.77 -2.17
C GLU A 14 -30.67 -29.67 -1.12
N ARG A 15 -30.32 -29.54 0.17
CA ARG A 15 -31.29 -29.31 1.25
C ARG A 15 -32.00 -27.98 1.11
N LEU A 16 -31.26 -26.89 0.85
CA LEU A 16 -31.83 -25.57 0.61
C LEU A 16 -32.75 -25.55 -0.60
N HIS A 17 -32.34 -26.20 -1.70
CA HIS A 17 -33.18 -26.33 -2.89
C HIS A 17 -34.48 -27.07 -2.57
N THR A 18 -34.39 -28.20 -1.86
CA THR A 18 -35.57 -28.96 -1.43
C THR A 18 -36.52 -28.13 -0.56
N LEU A 19 -35.97 -27.31 0.34
CA LEU A 19 -36.76 -26.40 1.18
C LEU A 19 -37.50 -25.36 0.34
N LEU A 20 -36.82 -24.73 -0.63
CA LEU A 20 -37.41 -23.75 -1.53
C LEU A 20 -38.51 -24.36 -2.40
N THR A 21 -38.31 -25.59 -2.90
CA THR A 21 -39.35 -26.33 -3.63
C THR A 21 -40.57 -26.56 -2.73
N ARG A 22 -40.39 -27.01 -1.49
CA ARG A 22 -41.50 -27.20 -0.53
C ARG A 22 -42.23 -25.90 -0.21
N LEU A 23 -41.51 -24.79 -0.07
CA LEU A 23 -42.10 -23.46 0.13
C LEU A 23 -42.92 -23.01 -1.08
N SER A 24 -42.40 -23.26 -2.29
CA SER A 24 -43.13 -23.00 -3.54
C SER A 24 -44.42 -23.83 -3.61
N ASP A 25 -44.35 -25.13 -3.36
CA ASP A 25 -45.51 -26.03 -3.36
C ASP A 25 -46.56 -25.60 -2.32
N THR A 26 -46.10 -25.18 -1.14
CA THR A 26 -46.99 -24.68 -0.06
C THR A 26 -47.63 -23.34 -0.44
N SER A 27 -46.88 -22.46 -1.11
CA SER A 27 -47.42 -21.20 -1.66
C SER A 27 -48.51 -21.47 -2.71
N GLU A 28 -48.36 -22.51 -3.53
CA GLU A 28 -49.43 -22.93 -4.45
C GLU A 28 -50.68 -23.44 -3.73
N ILE A 29 -50.52 -24.24 -2.68
CA ILE A 29 -51.66 -24.70 -1.85
C ILE A 29 -52.38 -23.49 -1.27
N LEU A 30 -51.63 -22.49 -0.77
CA LEU A 30 -52.16 -21.28 -0.17
C LEU A 30 -52.85 -20.36 -1.18
N LYS A 31 -52.36 -20.28 -2.43
CA LYS A 31 -53.03 -19.55 -3.52
C LYS A 31 -54.36 -20.17 -3.93
N LYS A 32 -54.46 -21.50 -3.83
CA LYS A 32 -55.68 -22.27 -4.13
C LYS A 32 -56.61 -22.38 -2.92
N TRP A 33 -56.27 -21.74 -1.80
CA TRP A 33 -57.03 -21.75 -0.56
C TRP A 33 -57.87 -20.47 -0.42
N PRO A 34 -59.18 -20.54 -0.11
CA PRO A 34 -60.06 -21.69 0.01
C PRO A 34 -60.90 -21.87 -1.28
N ASP A 35 -60.25 -22.13 -2.42
CA ASP A 35 -60.84 -21.84 -3.73
C ASP A 35 -61.56 -23.02 -4.40
N THR A 36 -61.90 -24.05 -3.64
CA THR A 36 -62.92 -25.01 -4.09
C THR A 36 -64.28 -24.38 -3.87
N LYS A 37 -64.90 -23.88 -4.96
CA LYS A 37 -66.28 -23.35 -5.03
C LYS A 37 -67.39 -24.34 -4.60
N GLY A 38 -67.07 -25.39 -3.83
CA GLY A 38 -68.01 -26.35 -3.25
C GLY A 38 -68.09 -26.15 -1.74
N SER A 39 -69.31 -25.97 -1.24
CA SER A 39 -69.67 -25.80 0.18
C SER A 39 -69.45 -27.07 1.03
N ASP A 40 -68.45 -27.89 0.70
CA ASP A 40 -68.12 -29.11 1.43
C ASP A 40 -67.07 -28.81 2.48
N THR A 41 -67.52 -28.67 3.73
CA THR A 41 -66.68 -28.56 4.94
C THR A 41 -65.59 -29.63 5.00
N THR A 42 -65.87 -30.83 4.49
CA THR A 42 -64.91 -31.95 4.40
C THR A 42 -63.72 -31.67 3.48
N ILE A 43 -63.91 -30.93 2.38
CA ILE A 43 -62.83 -30.57 1.44
C ILE A 43 -61.94 -29.50 2.05
N HIS A 44 -62.54 -28.55 2.78
CA HIS A 44 -61.80 -27.56 3.55
C HIS A 44 -60.92 -28.24 4.61
N ILE A 45 -61.46 -29.11 5.46
CA ILE A 45 -60.68 -29.83 6.48
C ILE A 45 -59.49 -30.58 5.86
N LYS A 46 -59.72 -31.38 4.82
CA LYS A 46 -58.65 -32.13 4.13
C LYS A 46 -57.57 -31.23 3.54
N THR A 47 -57.95 -30.05 3.06
CA THR A 47 -57.01 -29.13 2.44
C THR A 47 -56.26 -28.33 3.53
N THR A 48 -56.88 -28.06 4.69
CA THR A 48 -56.23 -27.49 5.88
C THR A 48 -55.18 -28.46 6.41
N ASP A 49 -55.53 -29.74 6.55
CA ASP A 49 -54.62 -30.78 7.04
C ASP A 49 -53.41 -30.90 6.11
N LYS A 50 -53.61 -30.81 4.79
CA LYS A 50 -52.49 -30.78 3.82
C LYS A 50 -51.60 -29.55 4.02
N LEU A 51 -52.18 -28.38 4.25
CA LEU A 51 -51.42 -27.16 4.50
C LEU A 51 -50.60 -27.26 5.79
N ILE A 52 -51.20 -27.74 6.88
CA ILE A 52 -50.52 -27.95 8.17
C ILE A 52 -49.34 -28.92 8.00
N ASN A 53 -49.58 -30.09 7.38
CA ASN A 53 -48.52 -31.07 7.13
C ASN A 53 -47.38 -30.51 6.27
N SER A 54 -47.70 -29.66 5.28
CA SER A 54 -46.68 -29.00 4.45
C SER A 54 -45.85 -27.99 5.27
N ILE A 55 -46.50 -27.23 6.16
CA ILE A 55 -45.81 -26.29 7.07
C ILE A 55 -44.89 -27.04 8.03
N GLU A 56 -45.35 -28.14 8.64
CA GLU A 56 -44.52 -28.97 9.53
C GLU A 56 -43.27 -29.50 8.79
N ARG A 57 -43.43 -29.96 7.55
CA ARG A 57 -42.30 -30.40 6.71
C ARG A 57 -41.32 -29.29 6.34
N ILE A 58 -41.78 -28.04 6.25
CA ILE A 58 -40.91 -26.88 6.07
C ILE A 58 -40.14 -26.61 7.36
N VAL A 59 -40.83 -26.58 8.50
CA VAL A 59 -40.22 -26.35 9.82
C VAL A 59 -39.13 -27.39 10.11
N ASP A 60 -39.40 -28.67 9.87
CA ASP A 60 -38.40 -29.72 10.05
C ASP A 60 -37.24 -29.60 9.06
N GLY A 61 -37.52 -29.15 7.83
CA GLY A 61 -36.47 -28.80 6.87
C GLY A 61 -35.56 -27.67 7.34
N ILE A 62 -36.13 -26.61 7.93
CA ILE A 62 -35.38 -25.48 8.49
C ILE A 62 -34.50 -25.96 9.63
N LYS A 63 -35.02 -26.76 10.56
CA LYS A 63 -34.25 -27.33 11.68
C LYS A 63 -33.03 -28.13 11.18
N LEU A 64 -33.20 -28.94 10.13
CA LEU A 64 -32.11 -29.74 9.55
C LEU A 64 -31.05 -28.89 8.84
N VAL A 65 -31.43 -27.73 8.29
CA VAL A 65 -30.48 -26.76 7.73
C VAL A 65 -29.74 -26.05 8.86
N GLU A 66 -30.46 -25.61 9.89
CA GLU A 66 -29.90 -24.97 11.07
C GLU A 66 -28.90 -25.87 11.77
N GLU A 67 -29.23 -27.13 12.03
CA GLU A 67 -28.33 -28.12 12.63
C GLU A 67 -27.03 -28.23 11.83
N LYS A 68 -27.12 -28.28 10.49
CA LYS A 68 -25.96 -28.42 9.61
C LYS A 68 -25.08 -27.16 9.54
N VAL A 69 -25.68 -25.97 9.65
CA VAL A 69 -24.95 -24.68 9.61
C VAL A 69 -24.39 -24.30 10.99
N ASN A 70 -25.18 -24.50 12.05
CA ASN A 70 -24.87 -24.05 13.39
C ASN A 70 -24.09 -25.06 14.22
N CYS A 71 -23.99 -26.34 13.80
CA CYS A 71 -23.28 -27.45 14.46
C CYS A 71 -22.25 -26.95 15.48
N VAL A 72 -22.72 -26.72 16.71
CA VAL A 72 -21.89 -26.39 17.86
C VAL A 72 -21.19 -27.70 18.18
N PRO A 73 -19.87 -27.72 18.41
CA PRO A 73 -19.15 -28.96 18.69
C PRO A 73 -19.51 -29.47 20.09
N THR A 74 -20.72 -29.98 20.27
CA THR A 74 -21.12 -30.77 21.42
C THR A 74 -20.69 -32.20 21.15
N GLY A 75 -19.41 -32.48 21.41
CA GLY A 75 -18.87 -33.77 21.86
C GLY A 75 -18.97 -35.03 20.98
N GLU A 76 -20.08 -35.31 20.28
CA GLU A 76 -20.43 -36.69 19.94
C GLU A 76 -20.79 -36.96 18.47
N SER A 77 -20.76 -35.96 17.58
CA SER A 77 -21.06 -36.21 16.15
C SER A 77 -19.84 -36.77 15.40
N SER A 78 -19.73 -38.09 15.34
CA SER A 78 -18.77 -38.87 14.52
C SER A 78 -19.05 -38.73 13.01
N GLY A 79 -18.75 -37.58 12.42
CA GLY A 79 -18.96 -37.36 10.99
C GLY A 79 -18.02 -36.31 10.40
N THR A 80 -17.64 -36.53 9.15
CA THR A 80 -16.76 -35.73 8.27
C THR A 80 -17.17 -34.27 8.06
N ASP A 81 -18.31 -33.83 8.60
CA ASP A 81 -18.88 -32.48 8.44
C ASP A 81 -18.43 -31.47 9.52
N LYS A 82 -17.58 -31.86 10.50
CA LYS A 82 -17.08 -30.95 11.56
C LYS A 82 -16.36 -29.70 11.04
N ASP A 83 -15.84 -29.77 9.81
CA ASP A 83 -15.14 -28.65 9.16
C ASP A 83 -16.07 -27.65 8.46
N LEU A 84 -17.34 -28.00 8.22
CA LEU A 84 -18.26 -27.12 7.50
C LEU A 84 -18.60 -25.85 8.31
N PRO A 85 -19.01 -25.92 9.59
CA PRO A 85 -19.34 -24.72 10.37
C PRO A 85 -18.13 -23.81 10.59
N SER A 86 -16.95 -24.39 10.83
CA SER A 86 -15.71 -23.63 11.01
C SER A 86 -15.31 -22.90 9.74
N LYS A 87 -15.44 -23.54 8.57
CA LYS A 87 -15.19 -22.91 7.26
C LYS A 87 -16.26 -21.88 6.90
N LEU A 88 -17.54 -22.12 7.18
CA LEU A 88 -18.60 -21.14 6.95
C LEU A 88 -18.38 -19.88 7.81
N ARG A 89 -17.92 -20.03 9.06
CA ARG A 89 -17.55 -18.89 9.92
C ARG A 89 -16.33 -18.12 9.42
N GLN A 90 -15.42 -18.78 8.70
CA GLN A 90 -14.27 -18.11 8.06
C GLN A 90 -14.67 -17.32 6.81
N ILE A 91 -15.81 -17.65 6.19
CA ILE A 91 -16.33 -16.91 5.04
C ILE A 91 -17.04 -15.66 5.56
N ALA A 92 -16.28 -14.57 5.66
CA ALA A 92 -16.85 -13.25 5.95
C ALA A 92 -17.60 -12.75 4.70
N ILE A 93 -18.92 -12.64 4.80
CA ILE A 93 -19.76 -12.01 3.78
C ILE A 93 -19.73 -10.49 4.05
N PRO A 94 -19.29 -9.65 3.10
CA PRO A 94 -19.31 -8.19 3.27
C PRO A 94 -20.75 -7.70 3.53
N LEU A 95 -20.94 -6.84 4.53
CA LEU A 95 -22.26 -6.31 4.89
C LEU A 95 -22.90 -5.57 3.70
N ASP A 96 -22.11 -4.79 2.94
CA ASP A 96 -22.58 -4.10 1.74
C ASP A 96 -23.18 -5.07 0.71
N LEU A 97 -22.61 -6.26 0.57
CA LEU A 97 -23.14 -7.28 -0.33
C LEU A 97 -24.48 -7.80 0.17
N LEU A 98 -24.63 -7.99 1.48
CA LEU A 98 -25.89 -8.42 2.08
C LEU A 98 -26.99 -7.36 1.86
N ASP A 99 -26.68 -6.09 2.11
CA ASP A 99 -27.60 -4.98 1.89
C ASP A 99 -28.03 -4.87 0.42
N MET A 100 -27.11 -5.12 -0.52
CA MET A 100 -27.42 -5.12 -1.96
C MET A 100 -28.23 -6.35 -2.41
N MET A 101 -28.06 -7.49 -1.74
CA MET A 101 -28.88 -8.68 -2.00
C MET A 101 -30.32 -8.51 -1.48
N ASP A 102 -30.50 -7.71 -0.43
CA ASP A 102 -31.83 -7.39 0.12
C ASP A 102 -32.55 -6.28 -0.68
N TYR A 103 -31.81 -5.45 -1.42
CA TYR A 103 -32.38 -4.33 -2.17
C TYR A 103 -33.00 -4.73 -3.53
N ALA A 104 -34.22 -4.26 -3.79
CA ALA A 104 -34.90 -4.24 -5.10
C ALA A 104 -34.87 -5.54 -5.93
N GLY A 105 -35.08 -6.69 -5.29
CA GLY A 105 -35.12 -7.99 -5.98
C GLY A 105 -33.75 -8.70 -6.07
N GLY A 106 -32.73 -8.15 -5.41
CA GLY A 106 -31.45 -8.76 -5.18
C GLY A 106 -30.47 -8.57 -6.33
N LEU A 107 -29.35 -7.90 -6.04
CA LEU A 107 -28.24 -7.83 -6.98
C LEU A 107 -27.55 -9.19 -7.09
N ASN A 108 -27.12 -9.57 -8.30
CA ASN A 108 -26.30 -10.78 -8.45
C ASN A 108 -24.96 -10.58 -7.72
N PRO A 109 -24.59 -11.43 -6.75
CA PRO A 109 -23.32 -11.31 -6.01
C PRO A 109 -22.08 -11.34 -6.93
N ASP A 110 -22.17 -11.94 -8.11
CA ASP A 110 -21.10 -11.93 -9.11
C ASP A 110 -20.79 -10.51 -9.61
N CYS A 111 -21.79 -9.64 -9.73
CA CYS A 111 -21.60 -8.25 -10.14
C CYS A 111 -20.81 -7.48 -9.09
N PHE A 112 -21.10 -7.70 -7.80
CA PHE A 112 -20.34 -7.13 -6.70
C PHE A 112 -18.88 -7.60 -6.72
N ALA A 113 -18.66 -8.91 -6.87
CA ALA A 113 -17.31 -9.47 -6.92
C ALA A 113 -16.48 -8.91 -8.09
N ARG A 114 -17.10 -8.79 -9.28
CA ARG A 114 -16.44 -8.18 -10.45
C ARG A 114 -16.11 -6.70 -10.22
N GLY A 115 -17.07 -5.93 -9.71
CA GLY A 115 -16.84 -4.51 -9.41
C GLY A 115 -15.72 -4.31 -8.39
N LEU A 116 -15.65 -5.16 -7.36
CA LEU A 116 -14.59 -5.11 -6.35
C LEU A 116 -13.21 -5.46 -6.95
N MET A 117 -13.15 -6.44 -7.86
CA MET A 117 -11.93 -6.77 -8.60
C MET A 117 -11.47 -5.63 -9.52
N GLU A 118 -12.38 -5.03 -10.27
CA GLU A 118 -12.09 -3.89 -11.16
C GLU A 118 -11.59 -2.68 -10.38
N GLU A 119 -12.24 -2.37 -9.24
CA GLU A 119 -11.80 -1.28 -8.37
C GLU A 119 -10.43 -1.56 -7.77
N ALA A 120 -10.16 -2.79 -7.31
CA ALA A 120 -8.84 -3.17 -6.81
C ALA A 120 -7.75 -3.03 -7.89
N GLN A 121 -8.04 -3.41 -9.13
CA GLN A 121 -7.14 -3.21 -10.26
C GLN A 121 -6.91 -1.72 -10.56
N ARG A 122 -7.98 -0.91 -10.50
CA ARG A 122 -7.90 0.54 -10.67
C ARG A 122 -7.01 1.17 -9.60
N GLN A 123 -7.20 0.80 -8.33
CA GLN A 123 -6.39 1.29 -7.21
C GLN A 123 -4.93 0.85 -7.33
N MET A 124 -4.67 -0.40 -7.72
CA MET A 124 -3.31 -0.88 -7.97
C MET A 124 -2.63 -0.11 -9.11
N GLY A 125 -3.36 0.17 -10.20
CA GLY A 125 -2.87 0.99 -11.30
C GLY A 125 -2.50 2.41 -10.86
N ASN A 126 -3.35 3.03 -10.04
CA ASN A 126 -3.09 4.34 -9.44
C ASN A 126 -1.84 4.33 -8.55
N LEU A 127 -1.69 3.32 -7.70
CA LEU A 127 -0.52 3.16 -6.82
C LEU A 127 0.77 2.97 -7.62
N LYS A 128 0.76 2.15 -8.68
CA LYS A 128 1.92 1.96 -9.56
C LYS A 128 2.37 3.25 -10.22
N ARG A 129 1.43 4.07 -10.71
CA ARG A 129 1.74 5.39 -11.28
C ARG A 129 2.38 6.31 -10.25
N ARG A 130 1.81 6.38 -9.04
CA ARG A 130 2.38 7.19 -7.94
C ARG A 130 3.77 6.71 -7.54
N LYS A 131 3.98 5.41 -7.43
CA LYS A 131 5.29 4.82 -7.16
C LYS A 131 6.31 5.25 -8.22
N MET A 132 5.97 5.13 -9.51
CA MET A 132 6.85 5.54 -10.61
C MET A 132 7.16 7.04 -10.56
N SER A 133 6.19 7.90 -10.26
CA SER A 133 6.43 9.33 -10.07
C SER A 133 7.36 9.63 -8.90
N MET A 134 7.23 8.91 -7.78
CA MET A 134 8.14 9.02 -6.65
C MET A 134 9.55 8.52 -6.98
N ASP A 135 9.67 7.41 -7.71
CA ASP A 135 10.97 6.88 -8.15
C ASP A 135 11.70 7.87 -9.07
N MET A 136 10.97 8.51 -10.00
CA MET A 136 11.52 9.59 -10.83
C MET A 136 11.97 10.78 -9.99
N LEU A 137 11.16 11.23 -9.02
CA LEU A 137 11.52 12.32 -8.13
C LEU A 137 12.77 11.99 -7.31
N ALA A 138 12.84 10.77 -6.75
CA ALA A 138 14.00 10.29 -6.01
C ALA A 138 15.26 10.29 -6.90
N HIS A 139 15.14 9.86 -8.16
CA HIS A 139 16.24 9.90 -9.11
C HIS A 139 16.71 11.33 -9.41
N PHE A 140 15.77 12.27 -9.63
CA PHE A 140 16.11 13.68 -9.85
C PHE A 140 16.80 14.31 -8.63
N ILE A 141 16.33 14.02 -7.42
CA ILE A 141 16.96 14.49 -6.17
C ILE A 141 18.38 13.92 -6.06
N GLN A 142 18.56 12.61 -6.31
CA GLN A 142 19.87 11.98 -6.23
C GLN A 142 20.86 12.55 -7.26
N ASN A 143 20.41 12.81 -8.48
CA ASN A 143 21.24 13.45 -9.50
C ASN A 143 21.58 14.88 -9.12
N GLY A 144 20.60 15.66 -8.62
CA GLY A 144 20.84 17.03 -8.14
C GLY A 144 21.83 17.09 -6.96
N MET A 145 21.79 16.10 -6.06
CA MET A 145 22.78 15.96 -4.98
C MET A 145 24.18 15.68 -5.52
N LYS A 146 24.32 14.75 -6.48
CA LYS A 146 25.61 14.44 -7.13
C LYS A 146 26.19 15.65 -7.86
N ASP A 147 25.38 16.34 -8.66
CA ASP A 147 25.80 17.54 -9.39
C ASP A 147 26.27 18.65 -8.43
N ARG A 148 25.57 18.82 -7.30
CA ARG A 148 25.96 19.77 -6.26
C ARG A 148 27.30 19.37 -5.63
N GLU A 149 27.49 18.10 -5.34
CA GLU A 149 28.74 17.58 -4.76
C GLU A 149 29.92 17.76 -5.72
N GLU A 150 29.76 17.46 -7.01
CA GLU A 150 30.78 17.71 -8.03
C GLU A 150 31.15 19.20 -8.14
N LYS A 151 30.16 20.10 -8.10
CA LYS A 151 30.40 21.55 -8.09
C LYS A 151 31.18 21.99 -6.86
N LEU A 152 30.82 21.47 -5.67
CA LEU A 152 31.54 21.76 -4.43
C LEU A 152 32.99 21.24 -4.47
N GLN A 153 33.23 20.05 -5.03
CA GLN A 153 34.59 19.53 -5.21
C GLN A 153 35.42 20.40 -6.16
N LYS A 154 34.82 20.87 -7.26
CA LYS A 154 35.49 21.81 -8.18
C LYS A 154 35.86 23.12 -7.48
N ILE A 155 34.95 23.69 -6.70
CA ILE A 155 35.21 24.93 -5.94
C ILE A 155 36.36 24.71 -4.95
N ARG A 156 36.33 23.63 -4.15
CA ARG A 156 37.43 23.29 -3.24
C ARG A 156 38.78 23.16 -3.96
N SER A 157 38.79 22.51 -5.13
CA SER A 157 40.01 22.34 -5.93
C SER A 157 40.53 23.66 -6.52
N LEU A 158 39.65 24.64 -6.75
CA LEU A 158 40.03 25.98 -7.19
C LEU A 158 40.56 26.81 -6.01
N ASP A 159 39.89 26.75 -4.86
CA ASP A 159 40.34 27.42 -3.63
C ASP A 159 41.74 26.92 -3.21
N GLU A 160 42.01 25.61 -3.30
CA GLU A 160 43.34 25.04 -3.05
C GLU A 160 44.39 25.54 -4.06
N LYS A 161 44.02 25.66 -5.35
CA LYS A 161 44.92 26.19 -6.39
C LYS A 161 45.21 27.67 -6.21
N ILE A 162 44.22 28.47 -5.80
CA ILE A 162 44.38 29.90 -5.49
C ILE A 162 45.28 30.05 -4.27
N ALA A 163 45.02 29.32 -3.19
CA ALA A 163 45.86 29.35 -1.99
C ALA A 163 47.32 28.91 -2.27
N ALA A 164 47.53 27.96 -3.20
CA ALA A 164 48.87 27.56 -3.63
C ALA A 164 49.55 28.61 -4.54
N ALA A 165 48.79 29.36 -5.34
CA ALA A 165 49.29 30.45 -6.15
C ALA A 165 49.71 31.64 -5.27
N ASP A 166 48.89 32.03 -4.30
CA ASP A 166 49.19 33.12 -3.36
C ASP A 166 50.46 32.83 -2.54
N LYS A 167 50.68 31.58 -2.12
CA LYS A 167 51.93 31.17 -1.47
C LYS A 167 53.15 31.31 -2.37
N ARG A 168 53.02 31.02 -3.67
CA ARG A 168 54.12 31.17 -4.64
C ARG A 168 54.42 32.63 -4.94
N GLU A 169 53.41 33.50 -4.94
CA GLU A 169 53.63 34.94 -5.06
C GLU A 169 54.29 35.52 -3.81
N ALA A 170 53.85 35.12 -2.62
CA ALA A 170 54.51 35.51 -1.36
C ALA A 170 55.98 35.03 -1.27
N GLU A 171 56.29 33.83 -1.76
CA GLU A 171 57.68 33.34 -1.84
C GLU A 171 58.52 34.09 -2.88
N LYS A 172 57.92 34.55 -3.98
CA LYS A 172 58.62 35.36 -4.99
C LYS A 172 58.88 36.78 -4.49
N GLU A 173 57.92 37.41 -3.84
CA GLU A 173 58.08 38.73 -3.22
C GLU A 173 59.13 38.67 -2.09
N SER A 174 59.14 37.61 -1.29
CA SER A 174 60.18 37.40 -0.28
C SER A 174 61.57 37.24 -0.91
N LYS A 175 61.73 36.42 -1.95
CA LYS A 175 63.03 36.26 -2.64
C LYS A 175 63.51 37.55 -3.31
N GLN A 176 62.60 38.31 -3.92
CA GLN A 176 62.92 39.59 -4.58
C GLN A 176 63.28 40.68 -3.56
N SER A 177 62.66 40.67 -2.37
CA SER A 177 63.06 41.56 -1.26
C SER A 177 64.45 41.23 -0.70
N VAL A 178 64.83 39.96 -0.66
CA VAL A 178 66.17 39.51 -0.21
C VAL A 178 67.25 39.84 -1.24
N GLU A 179 66.97 39.70 -2.54
CA GLU A 179 67.87 40.12 -3.63
C GLU A 179 68.08 41.64 -3.65
N ASN A 180 67.01 42.42 -3.47
CA ASN A 180 67.10 43.88 -3.35
C ASN A 180 67.87 44.31 -2.09
N PHE A 181 67.72 43.59 -0.97
CA PHE A 181 68.51 43.85 0.24
C PHE A 181 70.00 43.51 0.04
N ALA A 182 70.33 42.39 -0.62
CA ALA A 182 71.71 42.02 -0.96
C ALA A 182 72.38 43.04 -1.90
N ALA A 183 71.64 43.56 -2.89
CA ALA A 183 72.10 44.64 -3.76
C ALA A 183 72.34 45.95 -3.00
N ALA A 184 71.49 46.29 -2.02
CA ALA A 184 71.66 47.47 -1.16
C ALA A 184 72.85 47.35 -0.20
N VAL A 185 73.09 46.17 0.37
CA VAL A 185 74.25 45.89 1.24
C VAL A 185 75.58 45.98 0.48
N SER A 186 75.59 45.57 -0.79
CA SER A 186 76.77 45.70 -1.67
C SER A 186 77.12 47.16 -2.00
N LYS A 187 76.13 48.07 -1.97
CA LYS A 187 76.32 49.51 -2.21
C LYS A 187 76.77 50.29 -0.98
N LYS A 188 76.65 49.73 0.23
CA LYS A 188 77.05 50.36 1.50
C LYS A 188 78.50 50.06 1.92
N ARG A 189 79.25 49.24 1.15
CA ARG A 189 80.68 48.96 1.36
C ARG A 189 81.63 49.85 0.55
N LYS A 190 81.16 50.99 0.03
CA LYS A 190 81.97 51.89 -0.82
C LYS A 190 81.88 53.38 -0.43
N ARG A 191 81.62 53.65 0.85
CA ARG A 191 81.74 54.96 1.51
C ARG A 191 82.06 54.68 2.97
N ASP A 192 83.34 54.68 3.30
CA ASP A 192 83.94 54.93 4.61
C ASP A 192 85.44 54.67 4.44
N ASP A 193 86.11 55.65 3.83
CA ASP A 193 87.55 55.91 3.91
C ASP A 193 87.76 57.33 3.35
N ASP A 194 87.26 58.32 4.09
CA ASP A 194 87.68 59.72 3.99
C ASP A 194 88.00 60.17 5.43
N ASP A 195 89.22 59.87 5.87
CA ASP A 195 89.83 60.53 7.04
C ASP A 195 90.92 61.49 6.54
N VAL A 196 90.57 62.77 6.63
CA VAL A 196 91.33 63.87 7.25
C VAL A 196 92.82 63.96 6.90
N ASP A 197 93.20 65.03 6.20
CA ASP A 197 94.23 65.90 6.76
C ASP A 197 94.07 67.38 6.41
N LEU A 198 94.21 68.17 7.47
CA LEU A 198 94.20 69.63 7.53
C LEU A 198 95.54 70.16 7.01
N ASP A 199 95.53 71.17 6.14
CA ASP A 199 96.22 72.42 6.50
C ASP A 199 95.80 73.60 5.62
N ALA A 200 95.49 74.70 6.29
CA ALA A 200 95.48 76.05 5.75
C ALA A 200 96.94 76.57 5.75
N PRO A 201 97.30 77.82 5.38
CA PRO A 201 96.46 78.95 4.98
C PRO A 201 97.05 79.76 3.80
N ALA A 202 96.45 80.93 3.60
CA ALA A 202 97.11 82.21 3.29
C ALA A 202 97.04 82.73 1.83
N THR A 203 96.05 83.60 1.65
CA THR A 203 96.16 85.01 1.18
C THR A 203 96.83 85.38 -0.15
N LYS A 204 96.04 86.23 -0.83
CA LYS A 204 96.38 87.41 -1.66
C LYS A 204 96.54 87.21 -3.17
N ARG A 205 95.60 87.87 -3.85
CA ARG A 205 95.70 88.66 -5.09
C ARG A 205 96.54 88.10 -6.23
#